data_AF-A0A8K0G8P7-F1
#
_entry.id   AF-A0A8K0G8P7-F1
#
_cell.length_a   1.000
_cell.length_b   1.000
_cell.length_c   1.000
_cell.angle_alpha   90.00
_cell.angle_beta   90.00
_cell.angle_gamma   90.00
#
_symmetry.space_group_name_H-M   'P 1'
#
loop_
_entity.id
_entity.type
_entity.pdbx_description
1 polymer ?
#
loop_
_entity_poly.entity_id
_entity_poly.type
_entity_poly.pdbx_seq_one_letter_code
_entity_poly.pdbx_strand_id
1 'polypeptide(L)'
;MKRAKLIALIIFIAVIAVTVPIANASNPYLHLIFEPKPLVSESTLIWYNSSNAKDTSYWINRLDEFLEPYTNRHESETNIVACSRGKPPKADSNLVCDVKINDWSLCVNSQAYNFNSFRGGPCIYLTIDK
;
A
#
# COMPACT_ATOMS: atom_id res chain seq x y z
N MET A 1 -24.58 57.62 -5.17
CA MET A 1 -24.76 56.23 -5.67
C MET A 1 -23.47 55.47 -5.96
N LYS A 2 -22.40 56.07 -6.50
CA LYS A 2 -21.15 55.35 -6.86
C LYS A 2 -20.36 54.80 -5.66
N ARG A 3 -20.29 55.55 -4.54
CA ARG A 3 -19.58 55.15 -3.31
C ARG A 3 -20.20 53.94 -2.60
N ALA A 4 -21.53 53.87 -2.54
CA ALA A 4 -22.24 52.74 -1.92
C ALA A 4 -22.05 51.43 -2.71
N LYS A 5 -22.03 51.51 -4.06
CA LYS A 5 -21.74 50.35 -4.92
C LYS A 5 -20.29 49.86 -4.75
N LEU A 6 -19.34 50.78 -4.58
CA LEU A 6 -17.94 50.44 -4.37
C LEU A 6 -17.72 49.77 -3.00
N ILE A 7 -18.35 50.28 -1.95
CA ILE A 7 -18.28 49.69 -0.60
C ILE A 7 -18.92 48.30 -0.60
N ALA A 8 -20.09 48.13 -1.22
CA ALA A 8 -20.76 46.84 -1.34
C ALA A 8 -19.89 45.81 -2.11
N LEU A 9 -19.21 46.25 -3.18
CA LEU A 9 -18.32 45.39 -3.96
C LEU A 9 -17.08 44.95 -3.16
N ILE A 10 -16.48 45.86 -2.38
CA ILE A 10 -15.33 45.55 -1.52
C ILE A 10 -15.72 44.55 -0.44
N ILE A 11 -16.88 44.74 0.22
CA ILE A 11 -17.40 43.81 1.22
C ILE A 11 -17.67 42.44 0.60
N PHE A 12 -18.27 42.40 -0.60
CA PHE A 12 -18.55 41.14 -1.29
C PHE A 12 -17.26 40.38 -1.66
N ILE A 13 -16.24 41.06 -2.17
CA ILE A 13 -14.94 40.46 -2.50
C ILE A 13 -14.24 39.95 -1.23
N ALA A 14 -14.27 40.73 -0.13
CA ALA A 14 -13.70 40.32 1.14
C ALA A 14 -14.39 39.09 1.74
N VAL A 15 -15.72 39.00 1.65
CA VAL A 15 -16.49 37.83 2.10
C VAL A 15 -16.18 36.59 1.26
N ILE A 16 -16.01 36.73 -0.06
CA ILE A 16 -15.57 35.60 -0.92
C ILE A 16 -14.18 35.12 -0.51
N ALA A 17 -13.23 36.04 -0.29
CA ALA A 17 -11.87 35.66 0.09
C ALA A 17 -11.78 34.96 1.47
N VAL A 18 -12.70 35.25 2.39
CA VAL A 18 -12.71 34.68 3.75
C VAL A 18 -13.54 33.38 3.85
N THR A 19 -14.51 33.16 2.95
CA THR A 19 -15.35 31.96 2.95
C THR A 19 -14.90 30.87 1.99
N VAL A 20 -13.96 31.12 1.08
CA VAL A 20 -13.31 30.04 0.34
C VAL A 20 -12.52 29.20 1.36
N PRO A 21 -12.93 27.95 1.63
CA PRO A 21 -12.12 27.08 2.45
C PRO A 21 -10.79 26.93 1.71
N ILE A 22 -9.71 27.38 2.34
CA ILE A 22 -8.37 27.00 1.95
C ILE A 22 -8.38 25.49 2.13
N ALA A 23 -8.51 24.74 1.03
CA ALA A 23 -8.33 23.31 1.06
C ALA A 23 -6.90 23.11 1.53
N ASN A 24 -6.74 22.83 2.83
CA ASN A 24 -5.50 22.34 3.37
C ASN A 24 -5.30 20.98 2.71
N ALA A 25 -4.63 20.97 1.56
CA ALA A 25 -4.03 19.77 1.03
C ALA A 25 -2.99 19.34 2.05
N SER A 26 -3.42 18.51 3.01
CA SER A 26 -2.55 17.67 3.81
C SER A 26 -1.55 17.08 2.84
N ASN A 27 -0.28 17.40 3.02
CA ASN A 27 0.79 16.97 2.13
C ASN A 27 0.71 15.43 2.02
N PRO A 28 0.25 14.87 0.88
CA PRO A 28 -0.16 13.47 0.83
C PRO A 28 1.08 12.64 0.57
N TYR A 29 2.00 12.64 1.53
CA TYR A 29 3.19 11.81 1.42
C TYR A 29 2.73 10.36 1.40
N LEU A 30 3.02 9.69 0.28
CA LEU A 30 2.80 8.27 0.14
C LEU A 30 3.82 7.56 1.01
N HIS A 31 3.38 7.03 2.15
CA HIS A 31 4.22 6.22 3.01
C HIS A 31 4.29 4.81 2.44
N LEU A 32 5.47 4.44 1.95
CA LEU A 32 5.77 3.10 1.48
C LEU A 32 6.41 2.28 2.59
N ILE A 33 5.87 1.10 2.80
CA ILE A 33 6.38 0.10 3.72
C ILE A 33 6.92 -1.05 2.88
N PHE A 34 8.04 -1.65 3.27
CA PHE A 34 8.58 -2.82 2.60
C PHE A 34 8.55 -4.05 3.50
N GLU A 35 8.40 -5.24 2.91
CA GLU A 35 8.53 -6.53 3.56
C GLU A 35 9.44 -7.46 2.72
N PRO A 36 10.23 -8.32 3.36
CA PRO A 36 10.27 -8.59 4.80
C PRO A 36 11.14 -7.56 5.56
N LYS A 37 10.73 -7.21 6.79
CA LYS A 37 11.58 -6.42 7.72
C LYS A 37 12.36 -7.29 8.72
N PRO A 38 13.58 -6.87 9.10
CA PRO A 38 14.33 -7.51 10.21
C PRO A 38 13.61 -7.34 11.55
N LEU A 39 13.68 -8.36 12.43
CA LEU A 39 12.97 -8.37 13.72
C LEU A 39 13.54 -7.40 14.78
N VAL A 40 14.85 -7.16 14.77
CA VAL A 40 15.58 -6.59 15.92
C VAL A 40 16.35 -5.31 15.60
N SER A 41 15.99 -4.60 14.54
CA SER A 41 16.67 -3.35 14.20
C SER A 41 15.74 -2.29 13.66
N GLU A 42 15.98 -1.04 14.03
CA GLU A 42 15.59 0.17 13.28
C GLU A 42 16.25 0.25 11.88
N SER A 43 17.03 -0.77 11.49
CA SER A 43 17.70 -0.82 10.20
C SER A 43 16.75 -1.32 9.11
N THR A 44 16.90 -0.76 7.91
CA THR A 44 16.19 -1.18 6.71
C THR A 44 16.96 -2.21 5.88
N LEU A 45 17.99 -2.83 6.47
CA LEU A 45 18.92 -3.69 5.76
C LEU A 45 18.42 -5.14 5.71
N ILE A 46 18.31 -5.67 4.49
CA ILE A 46 18.11 -7.09 4.23
C ILE A 46 19.47 -7.65 3.80
N TRP A 47 20.05 -8.51 4.64
CA TRP A 47 21.34 -9.14 4.38
C TRP A 47 21.23 -10.64 4.63
N TYR A 48 21.77 -11.42 3.70
CA TYR A 48 21.75 -12.88 3.73
C TYR A 48 22.79 -13.48 2.80
N ASN A 49 23.10 -14.77 3.01
CA ASN A 49 23.88 -15.57 2.08
C ASN A 49 22.95 -16.57 1.37
N SER A 50 22.82 -16.45 0.03
CA SER A 50 21.94 -17.32 -0.77
C SER A 50 22.36 -18.80 -0.78
N SER A 51 23.63 -19.11 -0.49
CA SER A 51 24.10 -20.49 -0.31
C SER A 51 23.76 -21.08 1.07
N ASN A 52 23.39 -20.25 2.03
CA ASN A 52 23.09 -20.68 3.39
C ASN A 52 21.58 -20.81 3.58
N ALA A 53 21.08 -22.04 3.56
CA ALA A 53 19.66 -22.34 3.73
C ALA A 53 19.07 -21.75 5.03
N LYS A 54 19.85 -21.62 6.11
CA LYS A 54 19.36 -21.02 7.36
C LYS A 54 19.12 -19.52 7.20
N ASP A 55 20.01 -18.83 6.49
CA ASP A 55 19.92 -17.38 6.26
C ASP A 55 18.75 -17.07 5.31
N THR A 56 18.55 -17.86 4.25
CA THR A 56 17.42 -17.66 3.33
C THR A 56 16.09 -18.00 3.99
N SER A 57 16.01 -19.10 4.76
CA SER A 57 14.78 -19.54 5.42
C SER A 57 14.23 -18.49 6.39
N TYR A 58 15.09 -17.72 7.07
CA TYR A 58 14.65 -16.63 7.94
C TYR A 58 13.78 -15.61 7.18
N TRP A 59 14.21 -15.19 5.99
CA TRP A 59 13.49 -14.21 5.19
C TRP A 59 12.26 -14.81 4.49
N ILE A 60 12.37 -16.06 4.02
CA ILE A 60 11.26 -16.79 3.40
C ILE A 60 10.11 -16.92 4.39
N ASN A 61 10.39 -17.39 5.62
CA ASN A 61 9.37 -17.55 6.65
C ASN A 61 8.70 -16.21 7.00
N ARG A 62 9.47 -15.12 7.01
CA ARG A 62 8.92 -13.79 7.27
C ARG A 62 7.93 -13.33 6.19
N LEU A 63 8.21 -13.69 4.94
CA LEU A 63 7.28 -13.45 3.83
C LEU A 63 6.07 -14.37 3.87
N ASP A 64 6.23 -15.62 4.30
CA ASP A 64 5.11 -16.54 4.50
C ASP A 64 4.13 -16.00 5.56
N GLU A 65 4.64 -15.53 6.70
CA GLU A 65 3.82 -14.88 7.73
C GLU A 65 3.10 -13.63 7.19
N PHE A 66 3.82 -12.78 6.44
CA PHE A 66 3.24 -11.58 5.84
C PHE A 66 2.14 -11.90 4.81
N LEU A 67 2.33 -12.96 4.01
CA LEU A 67 1.42 -13.37 2.95
C LEU A 67 0.35 -14.37 3.39
N GLU A 68 0.37 -14.84 4.64
CA GLU A 68 -0.61 -15.78 5.18
C GLU A 68 -2.06 -15.33 4.91
N PRO A 69 -2.45 -14.06 5.15
CA PRO A 69 -3.82 -13.60 4.90
C PRO A 69 -4.23 -13.62 3.43
N TYR A 70 -3.26 -13.68 2.51
CA TYR A 70 -3.50 -13.73 1.07
C TYR A 70 -3.49 -15.16 0.53
N THR A 71 -2.85 -16.09 1.25
CA THR A 71 -2.67 -17.50 0.86
C THR A 71 -3.80 -18.37 1.41
N ASN A 72 -4.08 -18.25 2.71
CA ASN A 72 -5.03 -19.11 3.43
C ASN A 72 -6.45 -18.53 3.44
N ARG A 73 -6.87 -17.93 2.31
CA ARG A 73 -8.24 -17.41 2.20
C ARG A 73 -9.20 -18.57 2.14
N HIS A 74 -10.09 -18.62 3.13
CA HIS A 74 -11.14 -19.62 3.12
C HIS A 74 -12.10 -19.30 1.97
N GLU A 75 -12.46 -20.31 1.18
CA GLU A 75 -13.48 -20.19 0.12
C GLU A 75 -14.83 -19.67 0.65
N SER A 76 -15.03 -19.68 1.98
CA SER A 76 -16.19 -19.13 2.69
C SER A 76 -16.14 -17.61 2.94
N GLU A 77 -15.05 -16.90 2.61
CA GLU A 77 -14.95 -15.45 2.80
C GLU A 77 -15.80 -14.70 1.76
N THR A 78 -17.07 -14.51 2.08
CA THR A 78 -18.08 -13.87 1.22
C THR A 78 -17.84 -12.37 0.95
N ASN A 79 -16.89 -11.75 1.65
CA ASN A 79 -16.57 -10.33 1.51
C ASN A 79 -15.47 -10.03 0.48
N ILE A 80 -14.97 -11.02 -0.25
CA ILE A 80 -13.91 -10.83 -1.25
C ILE A 80 -14.50 -10.88 -2.67
N VAL A 81 -14.12 -9.93 -3.52
CA VAL A 81 -14.57 -9.87 -4.92
C VAL A 81 -13.41 -9.66 -5.90
N ALA A 82 -13.57 -10.20 -7.11
CA ALA A 82 -12.65 -9.90 -8.19
C ALA A 82 -12.80 -8.43 -8.63
N CYS A 83 -11.72 -7.67 -8.50
CA CYS A 83 -11.67 -6.28 -8.95
C CYS A 83 -10.89 -6.15 -10.26
N SER A 84 -11.20 -5.12 -11.05
CA SER A 84 -10.38 -4.69 -12.18
C SER A 84 -10.15 -3.19 -12.13
N ARG A 85 -9.18 -2.69 -12.91
CA ARG A 85 -8.95 -1.25 -13.04
C ARG A 85 -10.25 -0.52 -13.41
N GLY A 86 -10.61 0.51 -12.64
CA GLY A 86 -11.85 1.27 -12.84
C GLY A 86 -13.14 0.57 -12.38
N LYS A 87 -13.04 -0.63 -11.80
CA LYS A 87 -14.17 -1.37 -11.21
C LYS A 87 -13.85 -1.74 -9.76
N PRO A 88 -13.82 -0.75 -8.84
CA PRO A 88 -13.69 -1.03 -7.42
C PRO A 88 -15.00 -1.65 -6.87
N PRO A 89 -14.96 -2.24 -5.67
CA PRO A 89 -16.17 -2.60 -4.94
C PRO A 89 -17.04 -1.36 -4.70
N LYS A 90 -18.34 -1.54 -4.50
CA LYS A 90 -19.23 -0.42 -4.20
C LYS A 90 -18.80 0.23 -2.88
N ALA A 91 -18.76 1.56 -2.85
CA ALA A 91 -18.25 2.33 -1.72
C ALA A 91 -19.03 2.12 -0.41
N ASP A 92 -20.29 1.69 -0.51
CA ASP A 92 -21.21 1.39 0.59
C ASP A 92 -21.27 -0.11 0.95
N SER A 93 -20.37 -0.93 0.41
CA SER A 93 -20.31 -2.36 0.67
C SER A 93 -19.10 -2.74 1.53
N ASN A 94 -19.22 -3.82 2.31
CA ASN A 94 -18.11 -4.40 3.08
C ASN A 94 -17.18 -5.28 2.21
N LEU A 95 -17.24 -5.12 0.88
CA LEU A 95 -16.51 -5.95 -0.07
C LEU A 95 -15.09 -5.42 -0.27
N VAL A 96 -14.12 -6.32 -0.30
CA VAL A 96 -12.70 -6.03 -0.55
C VAL A 96 -12.22 -6.71 -1.82
N CYS A 97 -11.21 -6.12 -2.46
CA CYS A 97 -10.63 -6.71 -3.67
C CYS A 97 -9.78 -7.93 -3.36
N ASP A 98 -9.97 -8.97 -4.17
CA ASP A 98 -9.07 -10.11 -4.24
C ASP A 98 -7.68 -9.68 -4.76
N VAL A 99 -6.64 -9.95 -3.98
CA VAL A 99 -5.24 -9.79 -4.39
C VAL A 99 -4.65 -11.15 -4.73
N LYS A 100 -4.51 -11.47 -6.01
CA LYS A 100 -4.00 -12.78 -6.47
C LYS A 100 -2.48 -12.83 -6.42
N ILE A 101 -1.94 -13.37 -5.34
CA ILE A 101 -0.48 -13.47 -5.12
C ILE A 101 0.18 -14.59 -5.92
N ASN A 102 -0.58 -15.63 -6.29
CA ASN A 102 -0.05 -16.80 -7.00
C ASN A 102 0.46 -16.48 -8.41
N ASP A 103 0.03 -15.34 -8.98
CA ASP A 103 0.43 -14.90 -10.32
C ASP A 103 1.73 -14.08 -10.32
N TRP A 104 2.39 -13.91 -9.15
CA TRP A 104 3.57 -13.05 -8.98
C TRP A 104 4.91 -13.70 -9.37
N SER A 105 4.89 -14.63 -10.33
CA SER A 105 6.10 -15.23 -10.92
C SER A 105 7.05 -15.82 -9.86
N LEU A 106 8.33 -15.43 -9.83
CA LEU A 106 9.33 -15.88 -8.86
C LEU A 106 9.07 -15.40 -7.42
N CYS A 107 8.12 -14.49 -7.23
CA CYS A 107 7.77 -13.92 -5.93
C CYS A 107 6.62 -14.68 -5.29
N VAL A 108 6.75 -16.00 -5.18
CA VAL A 108 5.77 -16.86 -4.51
C VAL A 108 6.50 -17.87 -3.63
N ASN A 109 5.79 -18.42 -2.64
CA ASN A 109 6.35 -19.38 -1.69
C ASN A 109 7.02 -20.57 -2.40
N SER A 110 6.39 -21.12 -3.45
CA SER A 110 6.93 -22.26 -4.21
C SER A 110 8.26 -21.97 -4.92
N GLN A 111 8.63 -20.70 -5.06
CA GLN A 111 9.91 -20.24 -5.63
C GLN A 111 10.83 -19.63 -4.55
N ALA A 112 10.51 -19.82 -3.27
CA ALA A 112 11.24 -19.26 -2.13
C ALA A 112 11.45 -17.74 -2.25
N TYR A 113 10.51 -17.03 -2.87
CA TYR A 113 10.58 -15.60 -3.15
C TYR A 113 11.94 -15.16 -3.76
N ASN A 114 12.54 -16.06 -4.55
CA ASN A 114 13.85 -15.90 -5.18
C ASN A 114 15.06 -15.78 -4.22
N PHE A 115 14.91 -16.01 -2.90
CA PHE A 115 16.03 -15.93 -1.94
C PHE A 115 17.10 -17.00 -2.19
N ASN A 116 16.73 -18.16 -2.75
CA ASN A 116 17.68 -19.23 -3.05
C ASN A 116 18.40 -19.04 -4.41
N SER A 117 18.15 -17.93 -5.12
CA SER A 117 18.75 -17.68 -6.43
C SER A 117 20.12 -17.03 -6.30
N PHE A 118 21.07 -17.51 -7.10
CA PHE A 118 22.40 -16.90 -7.27
C PHE A 118 22.45 -15.86 -8.40
N ARG A 119 21.41 -15.82 -9.24
CA ARG A 119 21.36 -15.00 -10.47
C ARG A 119 20.34 -13.87 -10.42
N GLY A 120 19.35 -13.96 -9.53
CA GLY A 120 18.34 -12.93 -9.31
C GLY A 120 18.26 -12.59 -7.82
N GLY A 121 18.04 -11.32 -7.51
CA GLY A 121 17.87 -10.86 -6.12
C GLY A 121 16.53 -11.28 -5.51
N PRO A 122 16.37 -11.12 -4.18
CA PRO A 122 15.15 -11.52 -3.49
C PRO A 122 13.95 -10.67 -3.91
N CYS A 123 12.75 -11.20 -3.76
CA CYS A 123 11.52 -10.43 -3.90
C CYS A 123 11.24 -9.61 -2.64
N ILE A 124 10.93 -8.33 -2.84
CA ILE A 124 10.54 -7.37 -1.81
C ILE A 124 9.13 -6.88 -2.12
N TYR A 125 8.23 -6.95 -1.13
CA TYR A 125 6.88 -6.42 -1.27
C TYR A 125 6.84 -4.99 -0.79
N LEU A 126 6.27 -4.10 -1.61
CA LEU A 126 6.01 -2.73 -1.23
C LEU A 126 4.51 -2.57 -0.98
N THR A 127 4.16 -2.04 0.19
CA THR A 127 2.80 -1.70 0.55
C THR A 127 2.67 -0.20 0.79
N ILE A 128 1.44 0.28 0.68
CA ILE A 128 1.09 1.67 0.98
C ILE A 128 0.46 1.67 2.37
N ASP A 129 0.97 2.52 3.25
CA ASP A 129 0.35 2.74 4.56
C ASP A 129 -1.02 3.41 4.39
N LYS A 130 -2.00 2.96 5.17
CA LYS A 130 -3.41 3.38 5.02
C LYS A 130 -3.73 4.66 5.79
#